data_AF-A0A947DIN3-F1
#
_entry.id   AF-A0A947DIN3-F1
#
_cell.length_a   1.000
_cell.length_b   1.000
_cell.length_c   1.000
_cell.angle_alpha   90.00
_cell.angle_beta   90.00
_cell.angle_gamma   90.00
#
_symmetry.space_group_name_H-M   'P 1'
#
loop_
_entity.id
_entity.type
_entity.pdbx_description
1 polymer ?
#
loop_
_entity_poly.entity_id
_entity_poly.type
_entity_poly.pdbx_seq_one_letter_code
_entity_poly.pdbx_strand_id
1 'polypeptide(L)' 'MAIYSFRMQVISRGKGRSATAAAAYRSGEQIKDERTDETHDYTGKSAIYGSDVLLPENAPERLSDRSTLW' A
#
# COMPACT_ATOMS: atom_id res chain seq x y z
N MET A 1 12.54 -24.03 -15.51
CA MET A 1 11.53 -23.37 -16.37
C MET A 1 11.03 -22.15 -15.64
N ALA A 2 11.17 -20.95 -16.21
CA ALA A 2 10.63 -19.73 -15.62
C ALA A 2 9.18 -19.55 -16.11
N ILE A 3 8.23 -19.46 -15.18
CA ILE A 3 6.82 -19.25 -15.49
C ILE A 3 6.45 -17.86 -14.96
N TYR A 4 6.05 -16.98 -15.88
CA TYR A 4 5.53 -15.66 -15.52
C TYR A 4 4.01 -15.74 -15.29
N SER A 5 3.52 -15.03 -14.27
CA SER A 5 2.09 -14.90 -14.00
C SER A 5 1.76 -13.46 -13.66
N PHE A 6 0.69 -12.93 -14.27
CA PHE A 6 0.15 -11.60 -14.02
C PHE A 6 -1.27 -11.71 -13.48
N ARG A 7 -1.59 -10.91 -12.45
CA ARG A 7 -2.94 -10.79 -11.91
C ARG A 7 -3.26 -9.33 -11.63
N MET A 8 -4.48 -8.93 -11.97
CA MET A 8 -5.03 -7.62 -11.66
C MET A 8 -6.28 -7.79 -10.80
N GLN A 9 -6.40 -6.97 -9.74
CA GLN A 9 -7.55 -6.96 -8.87
C GLN A 9 -7.88 -5.53 -8.48
N VAL A 10 -9.16 -5.16 -8.57
CA VAL A 10 -9.66 -3.89 -8.01
C VAL A 10 -9.82 -4.04 -6.51
N ILE A 11 -9.26 -3.12 -5.73
CA ILE A 11 -9.50 -2.98 -4.29
C ILE A 11 -10.68 -2.04 -4.11
N SER A 12 -11.68 -2.47 -3.33
CA SER A 12 -12.89 -1.68 -3.09
C SER A 12 -13.41 -1.92 -1.69
N ARG A 13 -13.73 -0.82 -1.01
CA ARG A 13 -14.35 -0.83 0.33
C ARG A 13 -15.69 -1.54 0.35
N GLY A 14 -16.50 -1.43 -0.72
CA GLY A 14 -17.77 -2.14 -0.84
C GLY A 14 -17.63 -3.67 -0.83
N LYS A 15 -16.42 -4.20 -1.00
CA LYS A 15 -16.08 -5.62 -0.89
C LYS A 15 -15.29 -5.94 0.39
N GLY A 16 -15.37 -5.07 1.41
CA GLY A 16 -14.70 -5.27 2.71
C GLY A 16 -13.17 -5.14 2.67
N ARG A 17 -12.60 -4.46 1.67
CA ARG A 17 -11.14 -4.27 1.54
C ARG A 17 -10.74 -2.82 1.76
N SER A 18 -9.58 -2.59 2.36
CA SER A 18 -9.03 -1.25 2.58
C SER A 18 -7.81 -0.96 1.70
N ALA A 19 -7.69 0.29 1.25
CA ALA A 19 -6.52 0.77 0.51
C ALA A 19 -5.30 0.88 1.43
N THR A 20 -5.48 1.45 2.64
CA THR A 20 -4.44 1.58 3.68
C THR A 20 -3.91 0.21 4.10
N ALA A 21 -4.79 -0.75 4.39
CA ALA A 21 -4.39 -2.13 4.72
C ALA A 21 -3.58 -2.78 3.58
N ALA A 22 -4.03 -2.60 2.34
CA ALA A 22 -3.37 -3.18 1.18
C ALA A 22 -2.03 -2.50 0.85
N ALA A 23 -1.90 -1.20 1.13
CA ALA A 23 -0.65 -0.46 1.01
C ALA A 23 0.34 -0.93 2.07
N ALA A 24 -0.05 -0.91 3.34
CA ALA A 24 0.76 -1.34 4.48
C ALA A 24 1.26 -2.77 4.31
N TYR A 25 0.39 -3.70 3.88
CA TYR A 25 0.77 -5.10 3.65
C TYR A 25 1.83 -5.26 2.55
N ARG A 26 1.79 -4.44 1.49
CA ARG A 26 2.71 -4.56 0.36
C ARG A 26 4.05 -3.86 0.60
N SER A 27 4.07 -2.78 1.37
CA SER A 27 5.30 -2.11 1.79
C SER A 27 5.91 -2.68 3.07
N GLY A 28 5.15 -3.44 3.86
CA GLY A 28 5.60 -3.94 5.16
C GLY A 28 5.78 -2.82 6.17
N GLU A 29 4.89 -1.85 6.13
CA GLU A 29 4.92 -0.67 6.99
C GLU A 29 3.70 -0.67 7.90
N GLN A 30 3.69 0.31 8.81
CA GLN A 30 2.53 0.65 9.60
C GLN A 30 1.84 1.86 8.98
N ILE A 31 0.55 1.75 8.66
CA ILE A 31 -0.27 2.84 8.13
C ILE A 31 -1.56 2.94 8.93
N LYS A 32 -1.93 4.16 9.33
CA LYS A 32 -3.19 4.45 10.01
C LYS A 32 -4.26 4.88 9.01
N ASP A 33 -5.39 4.20 9.00
CA ASP A 33 -6.60 4.66 8.30
C ASP A 33 -7.28 5.74 9.15
N GLU A 34 -7.10 7.01 8.78
CA GLU A 34 -7.68 8.15 9.51
C GLU A 34 -9.22 8.14 9.54
N ARG A 35 -9.86 7.45 8.59
CA ARG A 35 -11.32 7.41 8.48
C ARG A 35 -11.94 6.36 9.40
N THR A 36 -11.24 5.26 9.69
CA THR A 36 -11.71 4.24 10.66
C THR A 36 -10.98 4.26 11.99
N ASP A 37 -9.93 5.08 12.09
CA ASP A 37 -8.98 5.10 13.21
C ASP A 37 -8.25 3.76 13.42
N GLU A 38 -8.24 2.91 12.40
CA GLU A 38 -7.61 1.58 12.44
C GLU A 38 -6.15 1.68 11.99
N THR A 39 -5.24 1.08 12.75
CA THR A 39 -3.82 0.98 12.38
C THR A 39 -3.52 -0.39 11.80
N HIS A 40 -3.04 -0.42 10.56
CA HIS A 40 -2.58 -1.62 9.89
C HIS A 40 -1.06 -1.72 10.00
N ASP A 41 -0.57 -2.63 10.83
CA ASP A 41 0.86 -2.84 11.06
C ASP A 41 1.34 -4.14 10.39
N TYR A 42 2.22 -4.00 9.40
CA TYR A 42 2.88 -5.12 8.73
C TYR A 42 4.41 -5.03 8.78
N THR A 43 4.97 -4.32 9.76
CA THR A 43 6.43 -4.17 9.96
C THR A 43 7.17 -5.49 10.19
N GLY A 44 6.48 -6.53 10.64
CA GLY A 44 7.03 -7.88 10.80
C GLY A 44 7.24 -8.66 9.49
N LYS A 45 6.90 -8.08 8.32
CA LYS A 45 6.98 -8.78 7.04
C LYS A 45 8.42 -8.76 6.48
N SER A 46 9.03 -9.94 6.39
CA SER A 46 10.44 -10.11 6.01
C SER A 46 10.71 -10.31 4.51
N ALA A 47 9.65 -10.51 3.70
CA ALA A 47 9.77 -10.83 2.26
C ALA A 47 9.56 -9.60 1.35
N ILE A 48 10.20 -8.48 1.70
CA ILE A 48 10.11 -7.23 0.94
C ILE A 48 11.52 -6.78 0.62
N TYR A 49 11.85 -6.77 -0.67
CA TYR A 49 13.15 -6.30 -1.15
C TYR A 49 13.25 -4.78 -1.18
N GLY A 50 12.15 -4.11 -1.57
CA GLY A 50 12.03 -2.66 -1.62
C GLY A 50 10.60 -2.24 -1.92
N SER A 51 10.26 -1.01 -1.55
CA SER A 51 8.92 -0.44 -1.79
C SER A 51 8.97 1.07 -1.94
N ASP A 52 8.60 1.56 -3.12
CA ASP A 52 8.62 2.99 -3.45
C ASP A 52 7.23 3.51 -3.82
N VAL A 53 7.03 4.82 -3.71
CA VAL A 53 5.88 5.54 -4.27
C VAL A 53 6.38 6.36 -5.45
N LEU A 54 5.85 6.08 -6.63
CA LEU A 54 6.22 6.81 -7.85
C LEU A 54 5.22 7.93 -8.10
N LEU A 55 5.75 9.15 -8.18
CA LEU A 55 4.98 10.36 -8.44
C LEU A 55 5.20 10.85 -9.88
N PRO A 56 4.15 11.36 -10.55
CA PRO A 56 4.33 12.11 -11.80
C PRO A 56 5.00 13.46 -11.51
N GLU A 57 5.58 14.07 -12.55
CA GLU A 57 6.39 15.30 -12.45
C GLU A 57 5.71 16.46 -11.68
N ASN A 58 4.38 16.57 -11.77
CA ASN A 58 3.62 17.65 -11.16
C ASN A 58 2.83 17.23 -9.90
N ALA A 59 3.12 16.07 -9.32
CA ALA A 59 2.46 15.67 -8.08
C ALA A 59 3.08 16.40 -6.87
N PRO A 60 2.26 16.80 -5.89
CA PRO A 60 2.76 17.31 -4.62
C PRO A 60 3.71 16.32 -3.95
N GLU A 61 4.88 16.79 -3.54
CA GLU A 61 5.93 15.96 -2.92
C GLU A 61 5.42 15.20 -1.69
N ARG A 62 4.51 15.79 -0.90
CA ARG A 62 3.89 15.12 0.26
C ARG A 62 3.26 13.75 -0.06
N LEU A 63 2.87 13.51 -1.32
CA LEU A 63 2.27 12.24 -1.74
C LEU A 63 3.30 11.12 -1.89
N SER A 64 4.60 11.40 -1.74
CA SER A 64 5.65 10.38 -1.69
C SER A 64 5.60 9.60 -0.38
N ASP A 65 5.07 10.21 0.68
CA ASP A 65 4.77 9.53 1.93
C ASP A 65 3.51 8.66 1.76
N ARG A 66 3.66 7.36 2.03
CA ARG A 66 2.62 6.36 1.75
C ARG A 66 1.42 6.52 2.67
N SER A 67 1.62 7.01 3.90
CA SER A 67 0.52 7.30 4.84
C SER A 67 -0.25 8.54 4.43
N THR A 68 0.41 9.54 3.86
CA THR A 68 -0.25 10.74 3.31
C THR A 68 -1.02 10.43 2.03
N LEU A 69 -0.54 9.46 1.24
CA LEU A 69 -1.17 9.06 -0.01
C LEU A 69 -2.48 8.26 0.18
N TRP A 70 -2.58 7.43 1.23
CA TRP A 70 -3.66 6.46 1.44
C TRP A 70 -4.42 6.68 2.73
#